data_AF-A0A6M3K420-F1
#
_entry.id   AF-A0A6M3K420-F1
#
_cell.length_a   1.000
_cell.length_b   1.000
_cell.length_c   1.000
_cell.angle_alpha   90.00
_cell.angle_beta   90.00
_cell.angle_gamma   90.00
#
_symmetry.space_group_name_H-M   'P 1'
#
loop_
_entity.id
_entity.type
_entity.pdbx_description
1 polymer ?
#
loop_
_entity_poly.entity_id
_entity_poly.type
_entity_poly.pdbx_seq_one_letter_code
_entity_poly.pdbx_strand_id
1 'polypeptide(L)'
;MLSLDCKYFKGNSPCLQNKKYELDIHCNGCTSYIPVEKNILIIKLWAIGDVIRTTPILHRLSAIYPNSRIYWLTLATDILPKDYI
;
A
#
# COMPACT_ATOMS: atom_id res chain seq x y z
N MET A 1 19.43 -5.66 7.90
CA MET A 1 18.81 -4.40 8.37
C MET A 1 17.49 -4.21 7.65
N LEU A 2 16.41 -3.85 8.36
CA LEU A 2 15.06 -3.69 7.78
C LEU A 2 14.95 -2.34 7.05
N SER A 3 14.35 -2.34 5.86
CA SER A 3 14.10 -1.13 5.07
C SER A 3 12.64 -0.68 5.23
N LEU A 4 12.40 0.19 6.22
CA LEU A 4 11.06 0.70 6.58
C LEU A 4 10.47 1.64 5.52
N ASP A 5 11.28 2.11 4.60
CA ASP A 5 10.96 2.99 3.46
C ASP A 5 10.71 2.22 2.16
N CYS A 6 10.71 0.88 2.19
CA CYS A 6 10.39 0.06 1.02
C CYS A 6 8.88 0.02 0.72
N LYS A 7 8.46 0.23 -0.53
CA LYS A 7 7.04 0.17 -0.97
C LYS A 7 6.34 -1.12 -0.55
N TYR A 8 7.06 -2.24 -0.52
CA TYR A 8 6.53 -3.56 -0.16
C TYR A 8 6.57 -3.90 1.34
N PHE A 9 6.96 -2.95 2.19
CA PHE A 9 7.02 -3.14 3.63
C PHE A 9 5.60 -3.26 4.22
N LYS A 10 5.31 -4.36 4.93
CA LYS A 10 3.99 -4.64 5.54
C LYS A 10 3.95 -4.47 7.07
N GLY A 11 5.09 -4.30 7.73
CA GLY A 11 5.19 -4.09 9.19
C GLY A 11 4.92 -5.33 10.07
N ASN A 12 3.83 -6.04 9.81
CA ASN A 12 3.39 -7.21 10.60
C ASN A 12 3.76 -8.57 9.98
N SER A 13 4.24 -8.57 8.74
CA SER A 13 4.54 -9.78 7.98
C SER A 13 5.64 -9.51 6.95
N PRO A 14 6.37 -10.55 6.51
CA PRO A 14 7.35 -10.40 5.44
C PRO A 14 6.70 -9.93 4.12
N CYS A 15 7.48 -9.23 3.29
CA CYS A 15 7.02 -8.84 1.96
C CYS A 15 6.81 -10.06 1.07
N LEU A 16 6.03 -9.91 0.00
CA LEU A 16 5.70 -11.03 -0.91
C LEU A 16 6.96 -11.70 -1.48
N GLN A 17 8.00 -10.92 -1.80
CA GLN A 17 9.24 -11.45 -2.35
C GLN A 17 9.97 -12.33 -1.32
N ASN A 18 10.11 -11.85 -0.08
CA ASN A 18 10.71 -12.66 0.99
C ASN A 18 9.92 -13.95 1.26
N LYS A 19 8.58 -13.90 1.14
CA LYS A 19 7.71 -15.09 1.29
C LYS A 19 7.85 -16.08 0.12
N LYS A 20 8.00 -15.61 -1.12
CA LYS A 20 8.10 -16.46 -2.33
C LYS A 20 9.44 -17.16 -2.48
N TYR A 21 10.53 -16.48 -2.13
CA TYR A 21 11.90 -17.01 -2.25
C TYR A 21 12.42 -17.62 -0.94
N GLU A 22 11.51 -18.00 -0.03
CA GLU A 22 11.82 -18.75 1.19
C GLU A 22 13.04 -18.21 1.96
N LEU A 23 12.90 -17.00 2.52
CA LEU A 23 13.84 -16.36 3.47
C LEU A 23 15.20 -15.86 2.93
N ASP A 24 15.62 -16.21 1.72
CA ASP A 24 16.95 -15.80 1.19
C ASP A 24 17.04 -14.32 0.79
N ILE A 25 15.92 -13.68 0.46
CA ILE A 25 15.92 -12.23 0.16
C ILE A 25 15.81 -11.44 1.45
N HIS A 26 16.96 -11.07 2.00
CA HIS A 26 17.05 -10.08 3.06
C HIS A 26 16.97 -8.66 2.49
N CYS A 27 16.45 -7.72 3.28
CA CYS A 27 16.40 -6.30 2.89
C CYS A 27 17.80 -5.72 2.57
N ASN A 28 18.87 -6.29 3.13
CA ASN A 28 20.24 -5.89 2.83
C ASN A 28 20.64 -6.38 1.43
N GLY A 29 20.75 -5.48 0.45
CA GLY A 29 21.04 -5.85 -0.95
C GLY A 29 19.83 -6.39 -1.72
N CYS A 30 18.61 -6.16 -1.24
CA CYS A 30 17.39 -6.63 -1.91
C CYS A 30 17.24 -6.00 -3.30
N THR A 31 17.24 -6.82 -4.35
CA THR A 31 17.04 -6.39 -5.75
C THR A 31 15.63 -5.87 -6.03
N SER A 32 14.66 -6.27 -5.20
CA SER A 32 13.27 -5.82 -5.29
C SER A 32 12.97 -4.60 -4.39
N TYR A 33 13.99 -3.98 -3.81
CA TYR A 33 13.84 -2.79 -3.00
C TYR A 33 13.35 -1.62 -3.87
N ILE A 34 12.26 -0.99 -3.45
CA ILE A 34 11.73 0.23 -4.09
C ILE A 34 11.51 1.25 -2.98
N PRO A 35 12.26 2.37 -2.95
CA PRO A 35 12.04 3.42 -1.98
C PRO A 35 10.68 4.08 -2.21
N VAL A 36 10.03 4.48 -1.13
CA VAL A 36 8.77 5.21 -1.20
C VAL A 36 9.04 6.68 -1.44
N GLU A 37 8.54 7.18 -2.56
CA GLU A 37 8.72 8.57 -2.97
C GLU A 37 7.68 9.48 -2.31
N LYS A 38 6.46 8.97 -2.09
CA LYS A 38 5.33 9.75 -1.56
C LYS A 38 4.46 8.90 -0.63
N ASN A 39 4.03 9.51 0.46
CA ASN A 39 2.98 8.98 1.32
C ASN A 39 1.72 9.81 1.11
N ILE A 40 0.61 9.15 0.77
CA ILE A 40 -0.67 9.78 0.45
C ILE A 40 -1.71 9.25 1.44
N LEU A 41 -2.38 10.15 2.17
CA LEU A 41 -3.47 9.80 3.07
C LEU A 41 -4.79 10.36 2.53
N ILE A 42 -5.73 9.47 2.25
CA ILE A 42 -7.11 9.81 1.87
C ILE A 42 -7.97 9.69 3.12
N ILE A 43 -8.70 10.76 3.46
CA ILE A 43 -9.61 10.78 4.61
C ILE A 43 -11.03 10.96 4.10
N LYS A 44 -11.86 9.93 4.26
CA LYS A 44 -13.30 9.99 3.99
C LYS A 44 -14.02 9.07 4.96
N LEU A 45 -14.55 9.65 6.03
CA LEU A 45 -15.00 8.90 7.20
C LEU A 45 -16.40 8.29 7.04
N TRP A 46 -17.33 8.98 6.39
CA TRP A 46 -18.75 8.60 6.36
C TRP A 46 -19.37 8.70 4.96
N ALA A 47 -20.62 8.22 4.88
CA ALA A 47 -21.44 8.09 3.68
C ALA A 47 -20.88 7.06 2.69
N ILE A 48 -21.34 5.82 2.85
CA ILE A 48 -20.97 4.65 2.03
C ILE A 48 -21.03 4.97 0.52
N GLY A 49 -22.12 5.59 0.06
CA GLY A 49 -22.28 5.94 -1.36
C GLY A 49 -21.19 6.89 -1.89
N ASP A 50 -20.76 7.85 -1.06
CA ASP A 50 -19.65 8.73 -1.42
C ASP A 50 -18.32 8.00 -1.37
N VAL A 51 -18.06 7.17 -0.35
CA VAL A 51 -16.83 6.38 -0.24
C VAL A 51 -16.65 5.56 -1.51
N ILE A 52 -17.69 4.82 -1.93
CA ILE A 52 -17.68 4.02 -3.16
C ILE A 52 -17.36 4.90 -4.38
N ARG A 53 -18.04 6.03 -4.53
CA ARG A 53 -17.84 6.94 -5.67
C ARG A 53 -16.44 7.59 -5.67
N THR A 54 -15.77 7.67 -4.52
CA THR A 54 -14.40 8.16 -4.42
C THR A 54 -13.34 7.09 -4.64
N THR A 55 -13.66 5.79 -4.55
CA THR A 55 -12.67 4.71 -4.74
C THR A 55 -11.91 4.76 -6.08
N PRO A 56 -12.49 5.22 -7.21
CA PRO A 56 -11.75 5.34 -8.47
C PRO A 56 -10.54 6.27 -8.42
N ILE A 57 -10.46 7.18 -7.44
CA ILE A 57 -9.31 8.07 -7.25
C ILE A 57 -8.01 7.27 -7.01
N LEU A 58 -8.11 6.08 -6.42
CA LEU A 58 -6.96 5.21 -6.14
C LEU A 58 -6.23 4.81 -7.42
N HIS A 59 -6.97 4.50 -8.49
CA HIS A 59 -6.37 4.16 -9.78
C HIS A 59 -5.55 5.31 -10.34
N ARG A 60 -6.10 6.53 -10.28
CA ARG A 60 -5.42 7.70 -10.82
C ARG A 60 -4.20 8.06 -9.99
N LEU A 61 -4.30 7.99 -8.66
CA LEU A 61 -3.17 8.25 -7.76
C LEU A 61 -2.06 7.21 -7.93
N SER A 62 -2.40 5.93 -8.06
CA SER A 62 -1.43 4.85 -8.33
C SER A 62 -0.72 5.03 -9.68
N ALA A 63 -1.44 5.51 -10.71
CA ALA A 63 -0.86 5.78 -12.02
C ALA A 63 0.08 7.01 -12.02
N ILE A 64 -0.29 8.09 -11.31
CA ILE A 64 0.53 9.31 -11.23
C ILE A 64 1.74 9.11 -10.28
N TYR A 65 1.55 8.32 -9.22
CA TYR A 65 2.55 8.08 -8.17
C TYR A 65 2.79 6.59 -7.98
N PRO A 66 3.47 5.92 -8.95
CA PRO A 66 3.64 4.47 -8.95
C PRO A 66 4.46 3.97 -7.75
N ASN A 67 5.34 4.78 -7.18
CA ASN A 67 6.15 4.44 -6.00
C ASN A 67 5.62 5.07 -4.70
N SER A 68 4.32 5.36 -4.64
CA SER A 68 3.68 5.88 -3.43
C SER A 68 3.14 4.77 -2.52
N ARG A 69 3.01 5.11 -1.23
CA ARG A 69 2.13 4.41 -0.28
C ARG A 69 0.85 5.19 -0.13
N ILE A 70 -0.28 4.54 -0.36
CA ILE A 70 -1.60 5.15 -0.22
C ILE A 70 -2.29 4.53 0.99
N TYR A 71 -2.74 5.39 1.90
CA TYR A 71 -3.51 5.01 3.08
C TYR A 71 -4.92 5.59 2.95
N TRP A 72 -5.94 4.82 3.32
CA TRP A 72 -7.33 5.27 3.33
C TRP A 72 -7.92 5.14 4.74
N LEU A 73 -8.33 6.27 5.32
CA LEU A 73 -9.06 6.30 6.58
C LEU A 73 -10.56 6.49 6.34
N THR A 74 -11.35 5.48 6.68
CA THR A 74 -12.82 5.47 6.58
C THR A 74 -13.44 4.71 7.75
N LEU A 75 -14.67 5.05 8.14
CA LEU A 75 -15.48 4.25 9.07
C LEU A 75 -16.33 3.20 8.34
N ALA A 76 -16.36 3.22 7.01
CA ALA A 76 -17.04 2.24 6.17
C ALA A 76 -16.03 1.23 5.59
N THR A 77 -15.43 0.40 6.43
CA THR A 77 -14.38 -0.56 6.04
C THR A 77 -14.90 -1.71 5.20
N ASP A 78 -16.16 -2.12 5.41
CA ASP A 78 -16.72 -3.36 4.86
C ASP A 78 -16.99 -3.30 3.35
N ILE A 79 -16.98 -2.09 2.78
CA ILE A 79 -17.34 -1.82 1.38
C ILE A 79 -16.13 -1.60 0.48
N LEU A 80 -14.93 -1.51 1.04
CA LEU A 80 -13.72 -1.31 0.24
C LEU A 80 -13.27 -2.63 -0.38
N PRO A 81 -12.93 -2.65 -1.68
CA PRO A 81 -12.44 -3.85 -2.33
C PRO A 81 -11.12 -4.30 -1.69
N LYS A 82 -11.05 -5.58 -1.30
CA LYS A 82 -9.89 -6.18 -0.59
C LYS A 82 -8.59 -6.11 -1.37
N ASP A 83 -8.66 -5.95 -2.69
CA ASP A 83 -7.47 -5.87 -3.55
C ASP A 83 -6.74 -4.52 -3.45
N TYR A 84 -7.38 -3.51 -2.83
CA TYR A 84 -6.86 -2.14 -2.71
C TYR A 84 -6.49 -1.74 -1.27
N ILE A 85 -6.61 -2.67 -0.32
CA ILE A 85 -6.27 -2.47 1.11
C ILE A 85 -5.13 -3.40 1.51
#